data_AF-A0A1Z4N8N7-F1
#
_entry.id   AF-A0A1Z4N8N7-F1
#
_cell.length_a   1.000
_cell.length_b   1.000
_cell.length_c   1.000
_cell.angle_alpha   90.00
_cell.angle_beta   90.00
_cell.angle_gamma   90.00
#
_symmetry.space_group_name_H-M   'P 1'
#
loop_
_entity.id
_entity.type
_entity.pdbx_description
1 polymer ?
#
loop_
_entity_poly.entity_id
_entity_poly.type
_entity_poly.pdbx_seq_one_letter_code
_entity_poly.pdbx_strand_id
1 'polypeptide(L)'
;MNKLKSAGIILGTLATLVSFGRKVNAQFIDPTPINLYAIEREVCLKNNLRDEPRCKRFFPDSNDSNSSSNSRPINNSTDIKQLMQQGIEAYQKENYFVADTAFSQVIKLQPNFALAYAFRGLIQIKQGHKQDALVNLQKAENLLQEQGETNSDAYKRIQRLIEMLQR
;
A
#
# COMPACT_ATOMS: atom_id res chain seq x y z
N MET A 1 -28.80 6.37 72.81
CA MET A 1 -30.15 6.89 72.49
C MET A 1 -29.98 8.18 71.69
N ASN A 2 -30.92 8.45 70.77
CA ASN A 2 -31.06 9.61 69.86
C ASN A 2 -30.26 9.45 68.54
N LYS A 3 -30.83 9.06 67.38
CA LYS A 3 -31.92 9.68 66.55
C LYS A 3 -31.65 11.19 66.37
N LEU A 4 -31.62 11.82 65.19
CA LEU A 4 -32.30 11.56 63.93
C LEU A 4 -31.67 12.48 62.83
N LYS A 5 -31.53 11.93 61.62
CA LYS A 5 -31.75 12.45 60.24
C LYS A 5 -31.83 13.98 59.96
N SER A 6 -31.18 14.40 58.85
CA SER A 6 -31.70 15.20 57.69
C SER A 6 -30.50 15.75 56.87
N ALA A 7 -30.16 15.20 55.69
CA ALA A 7 -30.65 15.52 54.34
C ALA A 7 -30.23 16.90 53.80
N GLY A 8 -29.49 16.93 52.68
CA GLY A 8 -29.23 18.14 51.88
C GLY A 8 -28.08 18.00 50.89
N ILE A 9 -28.38 17.55 49.65
CA ILE A 9 -27.51 17.67 48.48
C ILE A 9 -27.68 19.09 47.92
N ILE A 10 -26.59 19.85 47.73
CA ILE A 10 -26.55 20.92 46.71
C ILE A 10 -25.17 20.92 46.02
N LEU A 11 -25.23 20.65 44.73
CA LEU A 11 -24.22 20.92 43.70
C LEU A 11 -24.00 22.44 43.58
N GLY A 12 -22.75 22.90 43.47
CA GLY A 12 -22.51 24.25 42.94
C GLY A 12 -21.19 24.91 43.31
N THR A 13 -20.23 24.80 42.39
CA THR A 13 -19.30 25.85 41.95
C THR A 13 -18.37 26.52 42.97
N LEU A 14 -17.06 26.37 42.74
CA LEU A 14 -16.21 27.53 42.44
C LEU A 14 -14.98 27.10 41.63
N ALA A 15 -14.92 27.65 40.43
CA ALA A 15 -13.87 27.48 39.45
C ALA A 15 -12.56 28.13 39.94
N THR A 16 -11.47 27.37 39.97
CA THR A 16 -10.12 27.93 39.86
C THR A 16 -9.68 27.79 38.40
N LEU A 17 -9.81 28.89 37.67
CA LEU A 17 -9.32 29.06 36.30
C LEU A 17 -7.79 29.02 36.27
N VAL A 18 -7.26 28.19 35.34
CA VAL A 18 -6.25 28.53 34.31
C VAL A 18 -4.84 28.85 34.82
N SER A 19 -3.72 28.41 34.24
CA SER A 19 -3.35 27.48 33.16
C SER A 19 -1.83 27.63 33.06
N PHE A 20 -1.06 26.57 33.25
CA PHE A 20 0.23 26.46 32.56
C PHE A 20 0.59 24.99 32.32
N GLY A 21 -0.37 24.25 31.78
CA GLY A 21 -0.05 23.05 31.03
C GLY A 21 0.61 23.52 29.72
N ARG A 22 1.92 23.33 29.59
CA ARG A 22 2.55 23.34 28.27
C ARG A 22 1.93 22.20 27.48
N LYS A 23 0.88 22.52 26.73
CA LYS A 23 0.44 21.76 25.57
C LYS A 23 1.65 21.65 24.65
N VAL A 24 2.32 20.50 24.64
CA VAL A 24 2.87 20.02 23.39
C VAL A 24 1.66 19.74 22.52
N ASN A 25 1.31 20.75 21.71
CA ASN A 25 0.41 20.60 20.61
C ASN A 25 1.09 19.60 19.67
N ALA A 26 0.75 18.33 19.83
CA ALA A 26 0.89 17.37 18.76
C ALA A 26 -0.01 17.91 17.65
N GLN A 27 0.57 18.75 16.79
CA GLN A 27 0.02 18.98 15.47
C GLN A 27 0.04 17.60 14.83
N PHE A 28 -1.13 17.00 14.89
CA PHE A 28 -1.63 16.01 13.99
C PHE A 28 -1.33 16.53 12.58
N ILE A 29 -0.14 16.18 12.06
CA ILE A 29 0.12 16.25 10.64
C ILE A 29 -0.77 15.14 10.11
N ASP A 30 -1.95 15.51 9.60
CA ASP A 30 -2.73 14.64 8.74
C ASP A 30 -1.74 14.04 7.73
N PRO A 31 -1.57 12.72 7.65
CA PRO A 31 -0.94 12.14 6.49
C PRO A 31 -1.97 12.29 5.36
N THR A 32 -2.08 13.50 4.80
CA THR A 32 -2.60 13.63 3.44
C THR A 32 -1.76 12.65 2.64
N PRO A 33 -2.34 11.65 1.97
CA PRO A 33 -1.57 10.76 1.12
C PRO A 33 -0.80 11.67 0.19
N ILE A 34 0.54 11.60 0.25
CA ILE A 34 1.39 12.38 -0.64
C ILE A 34 0.85 12.11 -2.03
N ASN A 35 0.22 13.12 -2.65
CA ASN A 35 -0.40 12.96 -3.94
C ASN A 35 0.74 12.92 -4.96
N LEU A 36 1.34 11.74 -5.08
CA LEU A 36 2.52 11.48 -5.90
C LEU A 36 2.27 11.92 -7.35
N TYR A 37 1.00 11.83 -7.80
CA TYR A 37 0.56 12.34 -9.09
C TYR A 37 0.80 13.85 -9.26
N ALA A 38 0.53 14.66 -8.23
CA ALA A 38 0.74 16.10 -8.28
C ALA A 38 2.23 16.46 -8.30
N ILE A 39 3.04 15.75 -7.52
CA ILE A 39 4.50 15.96 -7.45
C ILE A 39 5.15 15.59 -8.78
N GLU A 40 4.80 14.43 -9.34
CA GLU A 40 5.35 13.97 -10.62
C GLU A 40 4.99 14.93 -11.76
N ARG A 41 3.75 15.47 -11.78
CA ARG A 41 3.34 16.49 -12.74
C ARG A 41 4.16 17.77 -12.61
N GLU A 42 4.43 18.25 -11.39
CA GLU A 42 5.26 19.43 -11.18
C GLU A 42 6.70 19.24 -11.63
N VAL A 43 7.30 18.08 -11.33
CA VAL A 43 8.66 17.75 -11.75
C VAL A 43 8.78 17.76 -13.27
N CYS A 44 7.79 17.17 -13.97
CA CYS A 44 7.75 17.19 -15.43
C CYS A 44 7.61 18.62 -16.00
N LEU A 45 6.82 19.49 -15.35
CA LEU A 45 6.66 20.90 -15.77
C LEU A 45 7.94 21.71 -15.57
N LYS A 46 8.54 21.66 -14.37
CA LYS A 46 9.69 22.49 -14.00
C LYS A 46 10.96 22.15 -14.78
N ASN A 47 11.10 20.91 -15.22
CA ASN A 47 12.26 20.43 -15.95
C ASN A 47 12.03 20.30 -17.47
N ASN A 48 10.90 20.79 -17.98
CA ASN A 48 10.54 20.75 -19.40
C ASN A 48 10.54 19.35 -20.03
N LEU A 49 10.13 18.32 -19.26
CA LEU A 49 10.16 16.91 -19.65
C LEU A 49 8.84 16.43 -20.27
N ARG A 50 8.10 17.29 -20.96
CA ARG A 50 6.72 16.98 -21.42
C ARG A 50 6.69 15.78 -22.37
N ASP A 51 7.71 15.63 -23.20
CA ASP A 51 7.83 14.55 -24.19
C ASP A 51 8.33 13.23 -23.59
N GLU A 52 8.79 13.23 -22.33
CA GLU A 52 9.30 12.04 -21.66
C GLU A 52 8.15 11.03 -21.44
N PRO A 53 8.33 9.72 -21.74
CA PRO A 53 7.25 8.73 -21.66
C PRO A 53 6.52 8.68 -20.31
N ARG A 54 7.23 8.99 -19.22
CA ARG A 54 6.67 9.03 -17.84
C ARG A 54 5.81 10.27 -17.57
N CYS A 55 6.01 11.33 -18.34
CA CYS A 55 5.36 12.63 -18.20
C CYS A 55 4.15 12.80 -19.14
N LYS A 56 4.10 12.06 -20.25
CA LYS A 56 3.00 12.13 -21.23
C LYS A 56 1.59 11.95 -20.63
N ARG A 57 1.45 11.12 -19.59
CA ARG A 57 0.18 10.92 -18.88
C ARG A 57 -0.39 12.19 -18.20
N PHE A 58 0.42 13.24 -18.04
CA PHE A 58 0.03 14.49 -17.40
C PHE A 58 -0.25 15.63 -18.41
N PHE A 59 0.20 15.49 -19.67
CA PHE A 59 0.07 16.49 -20.73
C PHE A 59 -0.34 15.81 -22.05
N PRO A 60 -1.60 15.39 -22.20
CA PRO A 60 -2.08 14.88 -23.49
C PRO A 60 -2.14 16.04 -24.50
N ASP A 61 -1.41 15.93 -25.61
CA ASP A 61 -1.42 16.90 -26.69
C ASP A 61 -2.75 16.87 -27.44
N SER A 62 -3.34 18.03 -27.72
CA SER A 62 -4.62 18.17 -28.43
C SER A 62 -4.49 18.06 -29.96
N ASN A 63 -3.59 17.21 -30.47
CA ASN A 63 -3.41 16.97 -31.90
C ASN A 63 -3.23 15.48 -32.17
N ASP A 64 -4.33 14.74 -31.99
CA ASP A 64 -4.46 13.37 -32.44
C ASP A 64 -4.60 13.32 -33.96
N SER A 65 -3.52 12.97 -34.64
CA SER A 65 -3.54 12.38 -35.98
C SER A 65 -2.34 11.45 -36.10
N ASN A 66 -2.61 10.15 -35.91
CA ASN A 66 -1.71 9.01 -36.06
C ASN A 66 -0.67 8.76 -34.96
N SER A 67 -1.14 8.15 -33.87
CA SER A 67 -0.47 6.94 -33.38
C SER A 67 -1.54 5.90 -33.07
N SER A 68 -1.62 4.90 -33.95
CA SER A 68 -2.32 3.63 -33.82
C SER A 68 -3.16 3.45 -32.55
N SER A 69 -4.45 3.70 -32.75
CA SER A 69 -5.55 2.96 -32.13
C SER A 69 -5.12 1.62 -31.54
N ASN A 70 -5.13 1.56 -30.22
CA ASN A 70 -5.82 0.48 -29.53
C ASN A 70 -6.07 0.91 -28.10
N SER A 71 -7.20 1.60 -27.88
CA SER A 71 -7.95 1.37 -26.64
C SER A 71 -8.37 -0.10 -26.67
N ARG A 72 -7.45 -1.00 -26.32
CA ARG A 72 -7.78 -2.40 -26.05
C ARG A 72 -8.91 -2.35 -25.03
N PRO A 73 -10.02 -3.09 -25.25
CA PRO A 73 -11.01 -3.26 -24.19
C PRO A 73 -10.24 -3.69 -22.94
N ILE A 74 -10.50 -3.03 -21.81
CA ILE A 74 -9.87 -3.34 -20.52
C ILE A 74 -10.20 -4.80 -20.22
N ASN A 75 -9.33 -5.69 -20.69
CA ASN A 75 -9.39 -7.09 -20.39
C ASN A 75 -8.47 -7.25 -19.20
N ASN A 76 -9.04 -7.01 -18.01
CA ASN A 76 -8.35 -7.10 -16.72
C ASN A 76 -7.46 -8.35 -16.64
N SER A 77 -7.85 -9.47 -17.27
CA SER A 77 -7.06 -10.70 -17.30
C SER A 77 -5.79 -10.61 -18.16
N THR A 78 -5.83 -9.92 -19.30
CA THR A 78 -4.65 -9.69 -20.14
C THR A 78 -3.69 -8.71 -19.47
N ASP A 79 -4.24 -7.68 -18.83
CA ASP A 79 -3.44 -6.67 -18.13
C ASP A 79 -2.75 -7.26 -16.89
N ILE A 80 -3.44 -8.09 -16.10
CA ILE A 80 -2.83 -8.79 -14.95
C ILE A 80 -1.70 -9.72 -15.39
N LYS A 81 -1.87 -10.48 -16.47
CA LYS A 81 -0.81 -11.35 -17.00
C LYS A 81 0.43 -10.55 -17.41
N GLN A 82 0.24 -9.43 -18.10
CA GLN A 82 1.35 -8.57 -18.50
C GLN A 82 2.05 -7.94 -17.29
N LEU A 83 1.30 -7.46 -16.30
CA LEU A 83 1.87 -6.91 -15.07
C LEU A 83 2.64 -7.95 -14.26
N MET A 84 2.13 -9.17 -14.16
CA MET A 84 2.85 -10.27 -13.53
C MET A 84 4.17 -10.56 -14.24
N GLN A 85 4.14 -10.64 -15.57
CA GLN A 85 5.35 -10.88 -16.37
C GLN A 85 6.39 -9.77 -16.15
N GLN A 86 5.95 -8.50 -16.22
CA GLN A 86 6.82 -7.35 -15.97
C GLN A 86 7.42 -7.37 -14.58
N GLY A 87 6.62 -7.69 -13.56
CA GLY A 87 7.09 -7.79 -12.17
C GLY A 87 8.13 -8.89 -11.98
N ILE A 88 7.93 -10.05 -12.61
CA ILE A 88 8.85 -11.19 -12.56
C ILE A 88 10.17 -10.85 -13.26
N GLU A 89 10.11 -10.27 -14.47
CA GLU A 89 11.31 -9.86 -15.20
C GLU A 89 12.10 -8.80 -14.44
N ALA A 90 11.42 -7.82 -13.84
CA ALA A 90 12.05 -6.80 -13.02
C ALA A 90 12.68 -7.40 -11.76
N TYR A 91 12.01 -8.35 -11.10
CA TYR A 91 12.56 -9.08 -9.95
C TYR A 91 13.82 -9.88 -10.31
N GLN A 92 13.83 -10.56 -11.46
CA GLN A 92 14.99 -11.30 -11.97
C GLN A 92 16.18 -10.39 -12.26
N LYS A 93 15.92 -9.15 -12.71
CA LYS A 93 16.93 -8.11 -12.91
C LYS A 93 17.30 -7.36 -11.63
N GLU A 94 16.80 -7.81 -10.47
CA GLU A 94 16.95 -7.17 -9.16
C GLU A 94 16.44 -5.71 -9.11
N ASN A 95 15.63 -5.30 -10.09
CA ASN A 95 14.95 -4.02 -10.10
C ASN A 95 13.69 -4.11 -9.23
N TYR A 96 13.91 -4.14 -7.92
CA TYR A 96 12.86 -4.33 -6.92
C TYR A 96 11.81 -3.22 -6.91
N PHE A 97 12.18 -1.99 -7.27
CA PHE A 97 11.22 -0.87 -7.35
C PHE A 97 10.18 -1.10 -8.45
N VAL A 98 10.63 -1.46 -9.66
CA VAL A 98 9.73 -1.77 -10.78
C VAL A 98 8.91 -3.03 -10.48
N ALA A 99 9.54 -4.04 -9.89
CA ALA A 99 8.87 -5.28 -9.51
C ALA A 99 7.73 -5.03 -8.49
N ASP A 100 8.01 -4.31 -7.40
CA ASP A 100 7.01 -4.00 -6.37
C ASP A 100 5.85 -3.17 -6.92
N THR A 101 6.15 -2.24 -7.83
CA THR A 101 5.12 -1.44 -8.51
C THR A 101 4.19 -2.31 -9.35
N ALA A 102 4.75 -3.24 -10.14
CA ALA A 102 3.96 -4.14 -10.97
C ALA A 102 3.06 -5.06 -10.13
N PHE A 103 3.62 -5.68 -9.09
CA PHE A 103 2.82 -6.53 -8.18
C PHE A 103 1.77 -5.74 -7.41
N SER A 104 2.06 -4.48 -7.03
CA SER A 104 1.08 -3.59 -6.41
C SER A 104 -0.09 -3.26 -7.34
N GLN A 105 0.16 -3.13 -8.65
CA GLN A 105 -0.92 -2.95 -9.63
C GLN A 105 -1.75 -4.22 -9.79
N VAL A 106 -1.14 -5.40 -9.80
CA VAL A 106 -1.87 -6.68 -9.79
C VAL A 106 -2.77 -6.78 -8.55
N ILE A 107 -2.27 -6.43 -7.37
CA ILE A 107 -3.07 -6.44 -6.13
C ILE A 107 -4.25 -5.46 -6.20
N LYS A 108 -4.09 -4.29 -6.83
CA LYS A 108 -5.20 -3.33 -7.02
C LYS A 108 -6.28 -3.88 -7.94
N LEU A 109 -5.90 -4.57 -9.01
CA LEU A 109 -6.83 -5.16 -9.97
C LEU A 109 -7.49 -6.43 -9.43
N GLN A 110 -6.71 -7.24 -8.72
CA GLN A 110 -7.14 -8.52 -8.17
C GLN A 110 -6.57 -8.71 -6.75
N PRO A 111 -7.29 -8.23 -5.72
CA PRO A 111 -6.83 -8.28 -4.33
C PRO A 111 -6.65 -9.69 -3.75
N ASN A 112 -7.21 -10.71 -4.40
CA ASN A 112 -7.06 -12.12 -4.04
C ASN A 112 -5.96 -12.85 -4.84
N PHE A 113 -5.12 -12.14 -5.59
CA PHE A 113 -4.04 -12.77 -6.35
C PHE A 113 -2.83 -13.11 -5.46
N ALA A 114 -2.84 -14.31 -4.87
CA ALA A 114 -1.87 -14.74 -3.85
C ALA A 114 -0.40 -14.59 -4.28
N LEU A 115 -0.10 -14.92 -5.53
CA LEU A 115 1.27 -14.84 -6.06
C LEU A 115 1.84 -13.41 -6.04
N ALA A 116 1.02 -12.37 -6.23
CA ALA A 116 1.50 -11.00 -6.20
C ALA A 116 2.00 -10.62 -4.79
N TYR A 117 1.29 -11.04 -3.74
CA TYR A 117 1.76 -10.88 -2.36
C TYR A 117 3.03 -11.69 -2.10
N ALA A 118 3.10 -12.94 -2.59
CA ALA A 118 4.28 -13.77 -2.42
C ALA A 118 5.54 -13.11 -3.03
N PHE A 119 5.43 -12.55 -4.24
CA PHE A 119 6.54 -11.83 -4.87
C PHE A 119 6.93 -10.55 -4.13
N ARG A 120 5.96 -9.78 -3.59
CA ARG A 120 6.30 -8.65 -2.71
C ARG A 120 7.04 -9.11 -1.46
N GLY A 121 6.62 -10.22 -0.86
CA GLY A 121 7.34 -10.85 0.25
C GLY A 121 8.79 -11.19 -0.11
N LEU A 122 9.02 -11.79 -1.28
CA LEU A 122 10.35 -12.10 -1.79
C LEU A 122 11.21 -10.83 -2.01
N ILE A 123 10.63 -9.76 -2.55
CA ILE A 123 11.31 -8.48 -2.69
C ILE A 123 11.75 -7.96 -1.32
N GLN A 124 10.86 -7.98 -0.33
CA GLN A 124 11.17 -7.50 1.02
C GLN A 124 12.25 -8.35 1.71
N ILE A 125 12.28 -9.67 1.47
CA ILE A 125 13.41 -10.52 1.90
C ILE A 125 14.72 -10.04 1.29
N LYS A 126 14.74 -9.78 -0.01
CA LYS A 126 15.95 -9.30 -0.72
C LYS A 126 16.41 -7.94 -0.22
N GLN A 127 15.51 -7.10 0.24
CA GLN A 127 15.79 -5.79 0.84
C GLN A 127 16.12 -5.85 2.34
N GLY A 128 16.01 -7.03 2.98
CA GLY A 128 16.25 -7.19 4.42
C GLY A 128 15.07 -6.77 5.31
N HIS A 129 13.92 -6.42 4.73
CA HIS A 129 12.72 -6.00 5.45
C HIS A 129 11.91 -7.23 5.91
N LYS A 130 12.45 -7.93 6.91
CA LYS A 130 11.92 -9.20 7.44
C LYS A 130 10.44 -9.13 7.86
N GLN A 131 10.03 -8.06 8.54
CA GLN A 131 8.65 -7.92 9.03
C GLN A 131 7.66 -7.69 7.88
N ASP A 132 8.00 -6.82 6.94
CA ASP A 132 7.14 -6.56 5.77
C ASP A 132 7.04 -7.80 4.86
N ALA A 133 8.11 -8.59 4.78
CA ALA A 133 8.09 -9.87 4.11
C ALA A 133 7.10 -10.84 4.75
N LEU A 134 7.12 -10.99 6.08
CA LEU A 134 6.19 -11.84 6.83
C LEU A 134 4.73 -11.46 6.57
N VAL A 135 4.40 -10.16 6.62
CA VAL A 135 3.02 -9.67 6.37
C VAL A 135 2.54 -10.09 4.98
N ASN A 136 3.36 -9.88 3.95
CA ASN A 136 2.99 -10.23 2.58
C ASN A 136 2.89 -11.75 2.37
N LEU A 137 3.82 -12.52 2.94
CA LEU A 137 3.82 -13.98 2.82
C LEU A 137 2.64 -14.62 3.55
N GLN A 138 2.28 -14.13 4.75
CA GLN A 138 1.09 -14.59 5.48
C GLN A 138 -0.19 -14.26 4.71
N LYS A 139 -0.26 -13.08 4.08
CA LYS A 139 -1.40 -12.75 3.23
C LYS A 139 -1.50 -13.69 2.02
N ALA A 140 -0.37 -14.06 1.41
CA ALA A 140 -0.33 -15.03 0.32
C ALA A 140 -0.75 -16.43 0.78
N GLU A 141 -0.29 -16.88 1.95
CA GLU A 141 -0.68 -18.17 2.55
C GLU A 141 -2.20 -18.23 2.77
N ASN A 142 -2.78 -17.22 3.42
CA ASN A 142 -4.22 -17.15 3.68
C ASN A 142 -5.04 -17.20 2.39
N LEU A 143 -4.63 -16.45 1.35
CA LEU A 143 -5.34 -16.46 0.07
C LEU A 143 -5.28 -17.83 -0.62
N LEU A 144 -4.15 -18.55 -0.54
CA LEU A 144 -4.05 -19.91 -1.07
C LEU A 144 -4.90 -20.90 -0.28
N GLN A 145 -5.04 -20.73 1.04
CA GLN A 145 -5.98 -21.53 1.84
C GLN A 145 -7.42 -21.29 1.42
N GLU A 146 -7.82 -20.02 1.26
CA GLU A 146 -9.16 -19.63 0.80
C GLU A 146 -9.47 -20.17 -0.60
N GLN A 147 -8.45 -20.30 -1.46
CA GLN A 147 -8.56 -20.87 -2.81
C GLN A 147 -8.53 -22.41 -2.85
N GLY A 148 -8.27 -23.07 -1.72
CA GLY A 148 -8.09 -24.53 -1.66
C GLY A 148 -6.76 -25.02 -2.25
N GLU A 149 -5.79 -24.13 -2.46
CA GLU A 149 -4.49 -24.40 -3.08
C GLU A 149 -3.40 -24.79 -2.06
N THR A 150 -3.78 -25.39 -0.93
CA THR A 150 -2.86 -25.78 0.15
C THR A 150 -1.85 -26.86 -0.23
N ASN A 151 -2.11 -27.62 -1.30
CA ASN A 151 -1.19 -28.63 -1.82
C ASN A 151 -0.20 -28.09 -2.87
N SER A 152 -0.35 -26.82 -3.29
CA SER A 152 0.46 -26.20 -4.34
C SER A 152 1.93 -26.02 -3.92
N ASP A 153 2.84 -26.00 -4.89
CA ASP A 153 4.24 -25.69 -4.64
C ASP A 153 4.44 -24.28 -4.09
N ALA A 154 3.57 -23.33 -4.49
CA ALA A 154 3.57 -21.97 -3.98
C ALA A 154 3.30 -21.96 -2.46
N TYR A 155 2.26 -22.69 -2.01
CA TYR A 155 1.92 -22.80 -0.59
C TYR A 155 3.09 -23.34 0.23
N LYS A 156 3.65 -24.49 -0.17
CA LYS A 156 4.79 -25.11 0.54
C LYS A 156 6.03 -24.21 0.56
N ARG A 157 6.29 -23.46 -0.52
CA ARG A 157 7.38 -22.47 -0.57
C ARG A 157 7.15 -21.32 0.39
N ILE A 158 5.95 -20.77 0.43
CA ILE A 158 5.57 -19.67 1.33
C ILE A 158 5.75 -20.10 2.79
N GLN A 159 5.30 -21.31 3.17
CA GLN A 159 5.46 -21.82 4.54
C GLN A 159 6.93 -21.88 4.96
N ARG A 160 7.80 -22.44 4.11
CA ARG A 160 9.24 -22.48 4.39
C ARG A 160 9.84 -21.08 4.55
N LEU A 161 9.42 -20.12 3.73
CA LEU A 161 9.90 -18.74 3.86
C LEU A 161 9.43 -18.10 5.17
N ILE A 162 8.17 -18.30 5.57
CA ILE A 162 7.63 -17.81 6.84
C ILE A 162 8.43 -18.40 8.01
N GLU A 163 8.63 -19.72 8.03
CA GLU A 163 9.42 -20.39 9.08
C GLU A 163 10.85 -19.88 9.14
N MET A 164 11.50 -19.69 7.99
CA MET A 164 12.86 -19.13 7.92
C MET A 164 12.92 -17.71 8.48
N LEU A 165 11.89 -16.89 8.23
CA LEU A 165 11.79 -15.53 8.73
C LEU A 165 11.27 -15.45 10.17
N GLN A 166 10.96 -16.54 10.85
CA GLN A 166 10.59 -16.51 12.27
C GLN A 166 11.73 -16.95 13.18
N ARG A 167 12.75 -17.60 12.62
CA ARG A 167 14.01 -17.93 13.29
C ARG A 167 14.87 -16.68 13.47
#